data_AF-A0A3P8VNA4-F1
#
_entry.id   AF-A0A3P8VNA4-F1
#
_cell.length_a   1.000
_cell.length_b   1.000
_cell.length_c   1.000
_cell.angle_alpha   90.00
_cell.angle_beta   90.00
_cell.angle_gamma   90.00
#
_symmetry.space_group_name_H-M   'P 1'
#
loop_
_entity.id
_entity.type
_entity.pdbx_description
1 polymer ?
#
loop_
_entity_poly.entity_id
_entity_poly.type
_entity_poly.pdbx_seq_one_letter_code
_entity_poly.pdbx_strand_id
1 'polypeptide(L)'
;ELCPNPTQLLTQSRERLSSIQLFSLAFLFRRLSQRPTAEELEQRNILKPRNEQEEMEEKREIKRRLTRKLSQRPTVEELRQAKILIRFSDYVEVSDAQDYDRRADKPWTRLTAADKAAIRKELNDFKSNEMEVHESSRHLTRFHRP
;
A
#
# COMPACT_ATOMS: atom_id res chain seq x y z
N GLU A 1 45.87 -65.98 -1.11
CA GLU A 1 45.41 -64.65 -1.59
C GLU A 1 46.43 -64.16 -2.60
N LEU A 2 46.08 -64.02 -3.88
CA LEU A 2 47.01 -63.48 -4.87
C LEU A 2 47.11 -61.96 -4.65
N CYS A 3 48.31 -61.45 -4.40
CA CYS A 3 48.57 -60.02 -4.44
C CYS A 3 48.23 -59.50 -5.85
N PRO A 4 47.48 -58.39 -5.98
CA PRO A 4 47.14 -57.83 -7.28
C PRO A 4 48.43 -57.52 -8.06
N ASN A 5 48.50 -57.99 -9.30
CA ASN A 5 49.63 -57.76 -10.20
C ASN A 5 49.84 -56.23 -10.37
N PRO A 6 51.09 -55.71 -10.44
CA PRO A 6 51.38 -54.28 -10.62
C PRO A 6 50.54 -53.57 -11.69
N THR A 7 50.19 -54.27 -12.77
CA THR A 7 49.32 -53.76 -13.83
C THR A 7 47.90 -53.49 -13.32
N GLN A 8 47.36 -54.33 -12.42
CA GLN A 8 46.02 -54.16 -11.82
C GLN A 8 45.96 -52.97 -10.84
N LEU A 9 47.05 -52.68 -10.12
CA LEU A 9 47.14 -51.51 -9.24
C LEU A 9 47.20 -50.21 -10.03
N LEU A 10 47.92 -50.21 -11.16
CA LEU A 10 47.99 -49.08 -12.08
C LEU A 10 46.64 -48.81 -12.78
N THR A 11 45.92 -49.85 -13.21
CA THR A 11 44.57 -49.70 -13.78
C THR A 11 43.57 -49.21 -12.76
N GLN A 12 43.59 -49.75 -11.53
CA GLN A 12 42.71 -49.30 -10.44
C GLN A 12 42.99 -47.84 -10.06
N SER A 13 44.25 -47.42 -10.04
CA SER A 13 44.63 -46.02 -9.81
C SER A 13 44.14 -45.10 -10.93
N ARG A 14 44.23 -45.55 -12.19
CA ARG A 14 43.74 -44.82 -13.37
C ARG A 14 42.20 -44.69 -13.39
N GLU A 15 41.48 -45.73 -12.98
CA GLU A 15 40.02 -45.74 -12.85
C GLU A 15 39.53 -44.85 -11.70
N ARG A 16 40.28 -44.78 -10.60
CA ARG A 16 39.98 -43.81 -9.53
C ARG A 16 40.16 -42.37 -9.99
N LEU A 17 41.25 -42.08 -10.71
CA LEU A 17 41.48 -40.75 -11.28
C LEU A 17 40.40 -40.37 -12.31
N SER A 18 39.98 -41.32 -13.17
CA SER A 18 38.90 -41.08 -14.12
C SER A 18 37.54 -40.87 -13.44
N SER A 19 37.26 -41.60 -12.36
CA SER A 19 36.04 -41.44 -11.56
C SER A 19 36.01 -40.08 -10.84
N ILE A 20 37.14 -39.64 -10.29
CA ILE A 20 37.29 -38.31 -9.68
C ILE A 20 37.08 -37.22 -10.75
N GLN A 21 37.64 -37.40 -11.94
CA GLN A 21 37.44 -36.50 -13.07
C GLN A 21 35.97 -36.43 -13.49
N LEU A 22 35.29 -37.57 -13.63
CA LEU A 22 33.87 -37.64 -13.99
C LEU A 22 32.97 -37.00 -12.93
N PHE A 23 33.21 -37.26 -11.65
CA PHE A 23 32.48 -36.64 -10.55
C PHE A 23 32.68 -35.12 -10.53
N SER A 24 33.91 -34.66 -10.71
CA SER A 24 34.23 -33.22 -10.77
C SER A 24 33.54 -32.54 -11.96
N LEU A 25 33.52 -33.20 -13.13
CA LEU A 25 32.81 -32.73 -14.31
C LEU A 25 31.29 -32.65 -14.09
N ALA A 26 30.69 -33.70 -13.53
CA ALA A 26 29.26 -33.76 -13.24
C ALA A 26 28.84 -32.70 -12.22
N PHE A 27 29.65 -32.49 -11.17
CA PHE A 27 29.42 -31.45 -10.18
C PHE A 27 29.46 -30.04 -10.81
N LEU A 28 30.48 -29.77 -11.64
CA LEU A 28 30.61 -28.50 -12.34
C LEU A 28 29.42 -28.26 -13.27
N PHE A 29 29.00 -29.26 -14.03
CA PHE A 29 27.84 -29.16 -14.93
C PHE A 29 26.56 -28.79 -14.17
N ARG A 30 26.32 -29.44 -13.02
CA ARG A 30 25.18 -29.11 -12.15
C ARG A 30 25.26 -27.66 -11.64
N ARG A 31 26.44 -27.20 -11.20
CA ARG A 31 26.63 -25.82 -10.72
C ARG A 31 26.41 -24.78 -11.81
N LEU A 32 26.88 -25.04 -13.03
CA LEU A 32 26.68 -24.14 -14.16
C LEU A 32 25.21 -24.09 -14.60
N SER A 33 24.48 -25.20 -14.56
CA SER A 33 23.04 -25.24 -14.89
C SER A 33 22.16 -24.44 -13.94
N GLN A 34 22.60 -24.27 -12.69
CA GLN A 34 21.89 -23.53 -11.64
C GLN A 34 22.54 -22.17 -11.35
N ARG A 35 23.43 -21.70 -12.23
CA ARG A 35 24.17 -20.47 -12.01
C ARG A 35 23.20 -19.28 -12.06
N PRO A 36 23.06 -18.49 -10.98
CA PRO A 36 22.23 -17.29 -10.98
C PRO A 36 22.73 -16.25 -11.98
N THR A 37 21.81 -15.42 -12.47
CA THR A 37 22.17 -14.29 -13.34
C THR A 37 22.85 -13.17 -12.52
N ALA A 38 23.58 -12.28 -13.21
CA ALA A 38 24.21 -11.15 -12.54
C ALA A 38 23.17 -10.24 -11.85
N GLU A 39 22.03 -9.98 -12.51
CA GLU A 39 20.93 -9.18 -11.96
C GLU A 39 20.34 -9.81 -10.68
N GLU A 40 20.14 -11.13 -10.65
CA GLU A 40 19.67 -11.83 -9.46
C GLU A 40 20.64 -11.69 -8.27
N LEU A 41 21.95 -11.68 -8.55
CA LEU A 41 22.97 -11.47 -7.53
C LEU A 41 23.01 -10.01 -7.06
N GLU A 42 22.75 -9.03 -7.94
CA GLU A 42 22.64 -7.61 -7.58
C GLU A 42 21.42 -7.34 -6.69
N GLN A 43 20.26 -7.90 -7.05
CA GLN A 43 19.04 -7.81 -6.25
C GLN A 43 19.22 -8.42 -4.86
N ARG A 44 19.99 -9.51 -4.76
CA ARG A 44 20.38 -10.14 -3.48
C ARG A 44 21.53 -9.44 -2.77
N ASN A 45 22.00 -8.31 -3.29
CA ASN A 45 23.08 -7.52 -2.70
C ASN A 45 24.44 -8.25 -2.66
N ILE A 46 24.60 -9.35 -3.41
CA ILE A 46 25.81 -10.16 -3.49
C ILE A 46 26.79 -9.56 -4.50
N LEU A 47 26.28 -9.16 -5.67
CA LEU A 47 27.04 -8.39 -6.65
C LEU A 47 26.72 -6.90 -6.47
N LYS A 48 27.74 -6.05 -6.42
CA LYS A 48 27.60 -4.60 -6.27
C LYS A 48 28.00 -3.95 -7.59
N PRO A 49 27.05 -3.37 -8.35
CA PRO A 49 27.36 -2.74 -9.62
C PRO A 49 27.96 -1.33 -9.45
N ARG A 50 27.85 -0.75 -8.24
CA ARG A 50 28.23 0.65 -7.94
C ARG A 50 29.69 0.77 -7.51
N ASN A 51 30.29 1.91 -7.88
CA ASN A 51 31.61 2.33 -7.41
C ASN A 51 31.58 2.62 -5.90
N GLU A 52 32.65 2.30 -5.17
CA GLU A 52 32.75 2.55 -3.72
C GLU A 52 32.49 4.02 -3.34
N GLN A 53 32.88 4.94 -4.22
CA GLN A 53 32.64 6.38 -4.05
C GLN A 53 31.15 6.74 -4.10
N GLU A 54 30.39 6.18 -5.04
CA GLU A 54 28.94 6.42 -5.15
C GLU A 54 28.21 5.84 -3.94
N GLU A 55 28.62 4.69 -3.43
CA GLU A 55 28.05 4.11 -2.22
C GLU A 55 28.32 4.97 -0.98
N MET A 56 29.53 5.53 -0.86
CA MET A 56 29.84 6.47 0.22
C MET A 56 29.02 7.75 0.14
N GLU A 57 28.84 8.30 -1.06
CA GLU A 57 28.01 9.49 -1.28
C GLU A 57 26.54 9.22 -0.97
N GLU A 58 25.98 8.10 -1.42
CA GLU A 58 24.61 7.68 -1.11
C GLU A 58 24.42 7.48 0.40
N LYS A 59 25.36 6.82 1.08
CA LYS A 59 25.34 6.67 2.54
C LYS A 59 25.37 8.03 3.24
N ARG A 60 26.20 8.95 2.76
CA ARG A 60 26.30 10.32 3.31
C ARG A 60 25.00 11.08 3.11
N GLU A 61 24.38 10.97 1.95
CA GLU A 61 23.10 11.62 1.66
C GLU A 61 21.97 11.03 2.52
N ILE A 62 21.87 9.71 2.61
CA ILE A 62 20.89 9.02 3.47
C ILE A 62 21.05 9.48 4.91
N LYS A 63 22.28 9.53 5.42
CA LYS A 63 22.57 10.01 6.79
C LYS A 63 22.16 11.46 6.96
N ARG A 64 22.52 12.35 6.03
CA ARG A 64 22.14 13.77 6.06
C ARG A 64 20.62 13.94 6.07
N ARG A 65 19.91 13.22 5.20
CA ARG A 65 18.45 13.25 5.10
C ARG A 65 17.79 12.74 6.37
N LEU A 66 18.31 11.65 6.94
CA LEU A 66 17.80 11.09 8.18
C LEU A 66 17.97 12.06 9.35
N THR A 67 19.16 12.64 9.53
CA THR A 67 19.41 13.64 10.59
C THR A 67 18.44 14.80 10.51
N ARG A 68 18.20 15.33 9.30
CA ARG A 68 17.22 16.42 9.09
C ARG A 68 15.80 16.01 9.45
N LYS A 69 15.35 14.79 9.07
CA LYS A 69 14.02 14.29 9.42
C LYS A 69 13.84 14.10 10.92
N LEU A 70 14.86 13.59 11.60
CA LEU A 70 14.82 13.36 13.04
C LEU A 70 14.85 14.67 13.83
N SER A 71 15.58 15.69 13.36
CA SER A 71 15.62 17.01 14.02
C SER A 71 14.31 17.78 13.91
N GLN A 72 13.48 17.49 12.90
CA GLN A 72 12.17 18.10 12.67
C GLN A 72 11.01 17.19 13.10
N ARG A 73 11.30 16.17 13.91
CA ARG A 73 10.29 15.24 14.37
C ARG A 73 9.36 15.95 15.36
N PRO A 74 8.04 16.00 15.10
CA PRO A 74 7.10 16.68 15.99
C PRO A 74 7.01 15.96 17.33
N THR A 75 6.67 16.72 18.38
CA THR A 75 6.45 16.18 19.72
C THR A 75 5.10 15.44 19.79
N VAL A 76 4.95 14.56 20.79
CA VAL A 76 3.68 13.87 21.03
C VAL A 76 2.56 14.88 21.30
N GLU A 77 2.87 15.98 21.97
CA GLU A 77 1.90 17.03 22.29
C GLU A 77 1.42 17.76 21.04
N GLU A 78 2.33 18.13 20.12
CA GLU A 78 1.98 18.71 18.82
C GLU A 78 1.07 17.80 18.00
N LEU A 79 1.34 16.49 18.01
CA LEU A 79 0.50 15.52 17.31
C LEU A 79 -0.89 15.35 17.94
N ARG A 80 -1.02 15.53 19.26
CA ARG A 80 -2.33 15.59 19.96
C ARG A 80 -3.09 16.86 19.61
N GLN A 81 -2.43 18.01 19.61
CA GLN A 81 -3.01 19.31 19.23
C GLN A 81 -3.47 19.33 17.77
N ALA A 82 -2.68 18.74 16.86
CA ALA A 82 -3.03 18.55 15.46
C ALA A 82 -4.11 17.48 15.23
N LYS A 83 -4.63 16.86 16.31
CA LYS A 83 -5.64 15.78 16.27
C LYS A 83 -5.22 14.55 15.45
N ILE A 84 -3.91 14.33 15.28
CA ILE A 84 -3.38 13.14 14.62
C ILE A 84 -3.42 11.94 15.58
N LEU A 85 -3.18 12.20 16.88
CA LEU A 85 -3.24 11.18 17.93
C LEU A 85 -4.58 11.21 18.69
N ILE A 86 -5.69 11.46 18.00
CA ILE A 86 -7.02 11.29 18.63
C ILE A 86 -7.23 9.82 18.95
N ARG A 87 -7.77 9.56 20.14
CA ARG A 87 -8.15 8.22 20.57
C ARG A 87 -9.66 8.13 20.58
N PHE A 88 -10.16 7.06 19.98
CA PHE A 88 -11.55 6.67 20.12
C PHE A 88 -11.67 5.71 21.31
N SER A 89 -12.78 5.78 22.02
CA SER A 89 -13.13 4.77 23.03
C SER A 89 -13.50 3.48 22.30
N ASP A 90 -12.93 2.36 22.75
CA ASP A 90 -13.33 1.03 22.27
C ASP A 90 -14.69 0.59 22.85
N TYR A 91 -15.10 1.23 23.95
CA TYR A 91 -16.37 0.98 24.60
C TYR A 91 -17.45 1.90 24.03
N VAL A 92 -18.55 1.29 23.60
CA VAL A 92 -19.76 1.97 23.13
C VAL A 92 -20.91 1.58 24.05
N GLU A 93 -21.52 2.57 24.69
CA GLU A 93 -22.71 2.37 25.52
C GLU A 93 -23.93 2.14 24.63
N VAL A 94 -24.68 1.08 24.93
CA VAL A 94 -25.93 0.73 24.24
C VAL A 94 -27.06 0.81 25.25
N SER A 95 -28.13 1.48 24.87
CA SER A 95 -29.37 1.58 25.64
C SER A 95 -30.56 1.26 24.75
N ASP A 96 -31.63 0.78 25.36
CA ASP A 96 -32.84 0.43 24.62
C ASP A 96 -33.53 1.70 24.10
N ALA A 97 -33.84 1.70 22.81
CA ALA A 97 -34.67 2.73 22.22
C ALA A 97 -36.14 2.51 22.63
N GLN A 98 -36.93 3.59 22.64
CA GLN A 98 -38.36 3.47 22.87
C GLN A 98 -39.02 2.53 21.84
N ASP A 99 -39.84 1.59 22.31
CA ASP A 99 -40.60 0.66 21.46
C ASP A 99 -42.00 1.23 21.20
N TYR A 100 -42.10 2.02 20.12
CA TYR A 100 -43.36 2.55 19.63
C TYR A 100 -43.35 2.61 18.10
N ASP A 101 -44.54 2.65 17.50
CA ASP A 101 -44.68 2.74 16.06
C ASP A 101 -44.25 4.13 15.55
N ARG A 102 -43.14 4.16 14.81
CA ARG A 102 -42.59 5.37 14.17
C ARG A 102 -43.04 5.53 12.72
N ARG A 103 -44.00 4.73 12.25
CA ARG A 103 -44.50 4.82 10.88
C ARG A 103 -45.26 6.13 10.68
N ALA A 104 -44.93 6.81 9.59
CA ALA A 104 -45.63 8.00 9.12
C ALA A 104 -45.97 7.82 7.63
N ASP A 105 -47.07 8.44 7.18
CA ASP A 105 -47.37 8.49 5.75
C ASP A 105 -46.24 9.21 4.99
N LYS A 106 -46.03 8.80 3.73
CA LYS A 106 -45.02 9.37 2.84
C LYS A 106 -45.72 10.08 1.68
N PRO A 107 -46.38 11.23 1.92
CA PRO A 107 -47.23 11.88 0.91
C PRO A 107 -46.45 12.25 -0.36
N TRP A 108 -45.13 12.51 -0.25
CA TRP A 108 -44.26 12.79 -1.39
C TRP A 108 -44.18 11.66 -2.43
N THR A 109 -44.53 10.42 -2.06
CA THR A 109 -44.55 9.27 -2.99
C THR A 109 -45.73 9.29 -3.95
N ARG A 110 -46.82 10.00 -3.62
CA ARG A 110 -48.07 10.05 -4.39
C ARG A 110 -48.22 11.33 -5.22
N LEU A 111 -47.15 12.12 -5.36
CA LEU A 111 -47.17 13.37 -6.12
C LEU A 111 -47.18 13.10 -7.63
N THR A 112 -48.18 13.63 -8.32
CA THR A 112 -48.28 13.59 -9.78
C THR A 112 -47.30 14.56 -10.45
N ALA A 113 -47.15 14.46 -11.77
CA ALA A 113 -46.33 15.41 -12.53
C ALA A 113 -46.88 16.85 -12.44
N ALA A 114 -48.20 16.99 -12.39
CA ALA A 114 -48.89 18.28 -12.22
C ALA A 114 -48.62 18.86 -10.82
N ASP A 115 -48.76 18.05 -9.76
CA ASP A 115 -48.48 18.50 -8.38
C ASP A 115 -47.04 18.98 -8.25
N LYS A 116 -46.09 18.23 -8.81
CA LYS A 116 -44.68 18.64 -8.80
C LYS A 116 -44.46 19.95 -9.57
N ALA A 117 -45.17 20.20 -10.67
CA ALA A 117 -45.07 21.45 -11.41
C ALA A 117 -45.63 22.63 -10.60
N ALA A 118 -46.80 22.44 -9.97
CA ALA A 118 -47.40 23.43 -9.09
C ALA A 118 -46.47 23.78 -7.91
N ILE A 119 -45.94 22.77 -7.21
CA ILE A 119 -45.00 22.94 -6.09
C ILE A 119 -43.73 23.68 -6.53
N ARG A 120 -43.16 23.37 -7.72
CA ARG A 120 -41.97 24.08 -8.22
C ARG A 120 -42.24 25.56 -8.47
N LYS A 121 -43.40 25.87 -9.04
CA LYS A 121 -43.84 27.26 -9.28
C LYS A 121 -44.00 28.00 -7.95
N GLU A 122 -44.77 27.44 -7.03
CA GLU A 122 -45.01 28.01 -5.70
C GLU A 122 -43.70 28.26 -4.93
N LEU A 123 -42.78 27.28 -4.93
CA LEU A 123 -41.48 27.44 -4.27
C LEU A 123 -40.61 28.53 -4.90
N ASN A 124 -40.65 28.71 -6.22
CA ASN A 124 -39.90 29.78 -6.87
C ASN A 124 -40.49 31.15 -6.55
N ASP A 125 -41.82 31.26 -6.55
CA ASP A 125 -42.52 32.50 -6.21
C ASP A 125 -42.22 32.90 -4.77
N PHE A 126 -42.31 31.96 -3.82
CA PHE A 126 -41.95 32.17 -2.41
C PHE A 126 -40.49 32.62 -2.24
N LYS A 127 -39.55 31.93 -2.90
CA LYS A 127 -38.11 32.24 -2.80
C LYS A 127 -37.72 33.58 -3.40
N SER A 128 -38.50 34.08 -4.36
CA SER A 128 -38.21 35.34 -5.03
C SER A 128 -38.81 36.54 -4.29
N ASN A 129 -39.98 36.35 -3.67
CA ASN A 129 -40.81 37.46 -3.19
C ASN A 129 -40.96 37.51 -1.67
N GLU A 130 -40.89 36.39 -0.97
CA GLU A 130 -41.23 36.29 0.46
C GLU A 130 -40.06 35.84 1.34
N MET A 131 -39.23 34.92 0.83
CA MET A 131 -38.12 34.37 1.60
C MET A 131 -37.00 35.39 1.77
N GLU A 132 -36.80 35.88 2.99
CA GLU A 132 -35.68 36.77 3.30
C GLU A 132 -34.34 36.04 3.18
N VAL A 133 -33.45 36.56 2.35
CA VAL A 133 -32.09 36.07 2.17
C VAL A 133 -31.14 37.26 2.17
N HIS A 134 -30.08 37.17 2.96
CA HIS A 134 -29.03 38.18 2.99
C HIS A 134 -28.46 38.43 1.58
N GLU A 135 -28.18 39.68 1.25
CA GLU A 135 -27.79 40.10 -0.11
C GLU A 135 -26.62 39.28 -0.67
N SER A 136 -25.56 39.07 0.13
CA SER A 136 -24.39 38.29 -0.28
C SER A 136 -24.67 36.80 -0.51
N SER A 137 -25.77 36.26 0.03
CA SER A 137 -26.13 34.85 -0.04
C SER A 137 -27.23 34.56 -1.05
N ARG A 138 -27.79 35.57 -1.72
CA ARG A 138 -28.88 35.38 -2.71
C ARG A 138 -28.52 34.41 -3.84
N HIS A 139 -27.25 34.35 -4.23
CA HIS A 139 -26.77 33.41 -5.25
C HIS A 139 -26.86 31.93 -4.84
N LEU A 140 -27.06 31.63 -3.55
CA LEU A 140 -27.25 30.27 -3.01
C LEU A 140 -28.72 29.84 -3.03
N THR A 141 -29.66 30.76 -3.30
CA THR A 141 -31.09 30.44 -3.35
C THR A 141 -31.37 29.42 -4.44
N ARG A 142 -31.78 28.21 -4.05
CA ARG A 142 -32.04 27.11 -4.98
C ARG A 142 -33.41 27.27 -5.65
N PHE A 143 -33.43 27.75 -6.88
CA PHE A 143 -34.62 27.78 -7.74
C PHE A 143 -34.86 26.45 -8.47
N HIS A 144 -36.11 26.11 -8.72
CA HIS A 144 -36.52 24.92 -9.46
C HIS A 144 -36.81 25.25 -10.93
N ARG A 145 -36.69 24.26 -11.83
CA ARG A 145 -37.10 24.44 -13.23
C ARG A 145 -38.63 24.57 -13.33
N PRO A 146 -39.16 25.41 -14.24
CA PRO A 146 -40.59 25.40 -14.57
C PRO A 146 -41.08 24.00 -14.93
#